data_AF-A0A7R9G3Q5-F1
#
_entry.id   AF-A0A7R9G3Q5-F1
#
_cell.length_a   1.000
_cell.length_b   1.000
_cell.length_c   1.000
_cell.angle_alpha   90.00
_cell.angle_beta   90.00
_cell.angle_gamma   90.00
#
_symmetry.space_group_name_H-M   'P 1'
#
loop_
_entity.id
_entity.type
_entity.pdbx_description
1 polymer ?
#
loop_
_entity_poly.entity_id
_entity_poly.type
_entity_poly.pdbx_seq_one_letter_code
_entity_poly.pdbx_strand_id
1 'polypeptide(L)'
;MYLNMTSYLDARYMLATLCLTFFILPLNGRNLDKGNYKPIGPGTDKGLYNPGLYQGDIVMKAGNKNAVTDPNLLWPNAAIIYKPDPDIGCPQSPQCGILMKAIDHYHEVSCVRFKEWTGENDVVDVFFNLDSGACWSPVGRSGDGEQKLSLGQRCWYLGIVIHELGHAVGFWHEMNRPDRDSYIYVYWDNIISVSDRPI
;
A
#
# COMPACT_ATOMS: atom_id res chain seq x y z
N MET A 1 5.12 -5.63 14.60
CA MET A 1 3.69 -5.96 14.44
C MET A 1 3.55 -6.90 13.24
N TYR A 2 3.61 -8.22 13.45
CA TYR A 2 3.40 -9.19 12.38
C TYR A 2 1.89 -9.37 12.19
N LEU A 3 1.30 -8.63 11.24
CA LEU A 3 -0.01 -8.97 10.73
C LEU A 3 0.16 -10.17 9.80
N ASN A 4 -0.09 -11.36 10.34
CA ASN A 4 -0.26 -12.56 9.52
C ASN A 4 -1.50 -12.31 8.65
N MET A 5 -1.28 -12.01 7.36
CA MET A 5 -2.31 -11.69 6.38
C MET A 5 -3.09 -12.97 6.03
N THR A 6 -3.91 -13.46 6.96
CA THR A 6 -4.82 -14.58 6.73
C THR A 6 -6.19 -14.15 6.23
N SER A 7 -6.44 -12.86 6.01
CA SER A 7 -7.69 -12.34 5.42
C SER A 7 -7.54 -11.95 3.94
N TYR A 8 -6.97 -12.86 3.12
CA TYR A 8 -7.01 -12.74 1.65
C TYR A 8 -8.43 -12.69 1.05
N LEU A 9 -9.47 -12.94 1.85
CA LEU A 9 -10.87 -12.90 1.41
C LEU A 9 -11.44 -11.47 1.33
N ASP A 10 -11.04 -10.55 2.20
CA ASP A 10 -11.72 -9.23 2.32
C ASP A 10 -11.16 -8.17 1.36
N ALA A 11 -9.86 -8.21 1.04
CA ALA A 11 -9.28 -7.35 0.00
C ALA A 11 -9.94 -7.57 -1.38
N ARG A 12 -10.45 -8.78 -1.64
CA ARG A 12 -11.17 -9.12 -2.89
C ARG A 12 -12.52 -8.40 -3.01
N TYR A 13 -13.21 -8.16 -1.89
CA TYR A 13 -14.51 -7.49 -1.90
C TYR A 13 -14.38 -5.97 -2.08
N MET A 14 -13.32 -5.33 -1.60
CA MET A 14 -13.16 -3.88 -1.81
C MET A 14 -12.68 -3.51 -3.22
N LEU A 15 -11.81 -4.32 -3.84
CA LEU A 15 -11.40 -4.11 -5.24
C LEU A 15 -12.57 -4.21 -6.22
N ALA A 16 -13.65 -4.91 -5.85
CA ALA A 16 -14.84 -5.05 -6.68
C ALA A 16 -15.60 -3.74 -6.90
N THR A 17 -15.49 -2.76 -5.99
CA THR A 17 -16.23 -1.47 -6.09
C THR A 17 -15.53 -0.47 -7.02
N LEU A 18 -14.20 -0.55 -7.13
CA LEU A 18 -13.42 0.27 -8.08
C LEU A 18 -13.67 -0.13 -9.54
N CYS A 19 -14.16 -1.34 -9.78
CA CYS A 19 -14.12 -1.98 -11.10
C CYS A 19 -15.47 -2.58 -11.49
N LEU A 20 -16.54 -1.85 -11.22
CA LEU A 20 -17.90 -2.19 -11.60
C LEU A 20 -18.13 -2.10 -13.12
N THR A 21 -17.49 -3.01 -13.87
CA THR A 21 -18.05 -3.65 -15.07
C THR A 21 -17.56 -5.10 -15.15
N PHE A 22 -18.45 -6.03 -14.78
CA PHE A 22 -18.55 -7.42 -15.25
C PHE A 22 -17.27 -8.29 -15.30
N PHE A 23 -17.16 -9.27 -14.38
CA PHE A 23 -17.53 -10.67 -14.66
C PHE A 23 -17.25 -11.52 -13.42
N ILE A 24 -18.31 -12.14 -12.90
CA ILE A 24 -18.22 -13.34 -12.07
C ILE A 24 -17.65 -14.44 -12.98
N LEU A 25 -16.33 -14.58 -13.02
CA LEU A 25 -15.73 -15.84 -13.44
C LEU A 25 -15.46 -16.65 -12.17
N PRO A 26 -16.01 -17.86 -12.06
CA PRO A 26 -15.66 -18.74 -10.95
C PRO A 26 -14.18 -19.06 -11.14
N LEU A 27 -13.33 -18.55 -10.25
CA LEU A 27 -11.99 -19.09 -10.08
C LEU A 27 -12.16 -20.49 -9.49
N ASN A 28 -12.44 -21.46 -10.35
CA ASN A 28 -12.21 -22.87 -10.07
C ASN A 28 -10.79 -22.96 -9.51
N GLY A 29 -10.70 -23.49 -8.29
CA GLY A 29 -9.51 -23.51 -7.46
C GLY A 29 -8.26 -23.86 -8.25
N ARG A 30 -7.54 -22.83 -8.70
CA ARG A 30 -6.12 -22.96 -8.96
C ARG A 30 -5.48 -22.69 -7.61
N ASN A 31 -4.86 -23.74 -7.07
CA ASN A 31 -3.84 -23.57 -6.05
C ASN A 31 -3.01 -22.36 -6.47
N LEU A 32 -3.12 -21.26 -5.72
CA LEU A 32 -2.02 -20.33 -5.65
C LEU A 32 -0.87 -21.22 -5.22
N ASP A 33 0.07 -21.46 -6.14
CA ASP A 33 1.29 -22.13 -5.79
C ASP A 33 1.73 -21.47 -4.49
N LYS A 34 1.94 -22.28 -3.46
CA LYS A 34 2.73 -21.89 -2.29
C LYS A 34 4.18 -21.70 -2.76
N GLY A 35 4.36 -20.92 -3.82
CA GLY A 35 5.57 -20.70 -4.54
C GLY A 35 6.46 -19.96 -3.60
N ASN A 36 7.23 -20.74 -2.84
CA ASN A 36 8.36 -20.39 -2.00
C ASN A 36 8.56 -18.88 -1.85
N TYR A 37 7.60 -18.20 -1.20
CA TYR A 37 7.82 -16.87 -0.69
C TYR A 37 8.74 -17.09 0.51
N LYS A 38 10.04 -17.11 0.23
CA LYS A 38 11.05 -16.88 1.26
C LYS A 38 11.01 -15.37 1.50
N PRO A 39 10.55 -14.91 2.68
CA PRO A 39 10.80 -13.54 3.09
C PRO A 39 12.29 -13.28 2.89
N ILE A 40 12.62 -12.22 2.16
CA ILE A 40 14.00 -11.74 2.12
C ILE A 40 14.24 -11.18 3.53
N GLY A 41 14.72 -12.01 4.45
CA GLY A 41 14.97 -11.64 5.85
C GLY A 41 13.72 -11.53 6.75
N PRO A 42 13.93 -11.42 8.08
CA PRO A 42 12.85 -11.10 8.99
C PRO A 42 12.36 -9.68 8.67
N GLY A 43 11.16 -9.54 8.14
CA GLY A 43 10.55 -8.23 7.93
C GLY A 43 10.56 -7.47 9.26
N THR A 44 11.24 -6.33 9.31
CA THR A 44 11.22 -5.47 10.48
C THR A 44 10.20 -4.37 10.25
N ASP A 45 9.27 -4.19 11.18
CA ASP A 45 8.32 -3.06 11.24
C ASP A 45 9.01 -1.69 11.42
N LYS A 46 10.34 -1.67 11.54
CA LYS A 46 11.16 -0.47 11.69
C LYS A 46 11.01 0.57 10.57
N GLY A 47 10.48 0.19 9.40
CA GLY A 47 10.18 1.14 8.31
C GLY A 47 8.76 1.72 8.37
N LEU A 48 7.86 1.12 9.15
CA LEU A 48 6.44 1.48 9.25
C LEU A 48 6.12 2.36 10.47
N TYR A 49 7.11 2.58 11.35
CA TYR A 49 6.99 3.50 12.47
C TYR A 49 7.62 4.84 12.09
N ASN A 50 6.79 5.82 11.75
CA ASN A 50 7.23 7.16 11.41
C ASN A 50 6.56 8.19 12.33
N PRO A 51 7.32 8.83 13.24
CA PRO A 51 6.78 9.85 14.14
C PRO A 51 6.07 10.97 13.37
N GLY A 52 4.86 11.32 13.80
CA GLY A 52 4.08 12.41 13.20
C GLY A 52 3.20 12.01 12.02
N LEU A 53 3.30 10.78 11.50
CA LEU A 53 2.38 10.28 10.47
C LEU A 53 1.13 9.64 11.08
N TYR A 54 0.01 9.74 10.37
CA TYR A 54 -1.23 9.10 10.78
C TYR A 54 -1.08 7.59 10.70
N GLN A 55 -1.43 6.89 11.78
CA GLN A 55 -1.31 5.42 11.90
C GLN A 55 0.09 4.83 11.64
N GLY A 56 1.12 5.68 11.59
CA GLY A 56 2.52 5.30 11.44
C GLY A 56 3.11 5.61 10.07
N ASP A 57 2.33 5.66 8.99
CA ASP A 57 2.82 5.66 7.60
C ASP A 57 1.89 6.41 6.61
N ILE A 58 0.84 7.10 7.08
CA ILE A 58 -0.07 7.85 6.21
C ILE A 58 0.12 9.36 6.34
N VAL A 59 0.26 10.01 5.18
CA VAL A 59 0.24 11.48 5.05
C VAL A 59 -1.21 11.93 4.78
N MET A 60 -1.76 12.79 5.65
CA MET A 60 -3.17 13.26 5.76
C MET A 60 -4.05 12.52 6.78
N LYS A 61 -5.16 13.17 7.19
CA LYS A 61 -5.93 12.84 8.39
C LYS A 61 -7.14 11.94 8.10
N ALA A 62 -7.18 10.80 8.80
CA ALA A 62 -8.31 9.98 9.21
C ALA A 62 -9.40 9.62 8.17
N GLY A 63 -9.24 8.44 7.57
CA GLY A 63 -10.37 7.60 7.16
C GLY A 63 -10.80 6.66 8.29
N ASN A 64 -12.11 6.50 8.49
CA ASN A 64 -12.68 5.50 9.43
C ASN A 64 -13.15 4.23 8.71
N LYS A 65 -12.83 4.09 7.42
CA LYS A 65 -13.12 2.93 6.58
C LYS A 65 -11.80 2.38 6.08
N ASN A 66 -11.78 1.15 5.58
CA ASN A 66 -10.56 0.57 5.02
C ASN A 66 -10.28 0.95 3.57
N ALA A 67 -11.26 1.50 2.85
CA ALA A 67 -11.06 2.08 1.53
C ALA A 67 -11.68 3.48 1.47
N VAL A 68 -11.06 4.37 0.71
CA VAL A 68 -11.66 5.67 0.38
C VAL A 68 -12.96 5.45 -0.40
N THR A 69 -14.00 6.21 -0.02
CA THR A 69 -15.29 6.20 -0.73
C THR A 69 -15.60 7.54 -1.40
N ASP A 70 -14.74 8.55 -1.19
CA ASP A 70 -14.87 9.85 -1.85
C ASP A 70 -14.41 9.72 -3.31
N PRO A 71 -15.29 9.95 -4.30
CA PRO A 71 -14.93 9.88 -5.71
C PRO A 71 -13.77 10.81 -6.10
N ASN A 72 -13.56 11.91 -5.38
CA ASN A 72 -12.47 12.84 -5.68
C ASN A 72 -11.09 12.25 -5.37
N LEU A 73 -11.03 11.35 -4.39
CA LEU A 73 -9.82 10.63 -3.98
C LEU A 73 -9.59 9.34 -4.79
N LEU A 74 -10.51 8.97 -5.69
CA LEU A 74 -10.34 7.81 -6.56
C LEU A 74 -9.49 8.19 -7.78
N TRP A 75 -8.66 7.25 -8.21
CA TRP A 75 -7.97 7.33 -9.48
C TRP A 75 -8.95 7.06 -10.64
N PRO A 76 -9.03 7.93 -11.65
CA PRO A 76 -9.86 7.67 -12.83
C PRO A 76 -9.54 6.33 -13.48
N ASN A 77 -10.57 5.56 -13.82
CA ASN A 77 -10.45 4.24 -14.46
C ASN A 77 -9.62 3.21 -13.68
N ALA A 78 -9.48 3.37 -12.35
CA ALA A 78 -8.58 2.56 -11.53
C ALA A 78 -7.13 2.52 -12.06
N ALA A 79 -6.70 3.61 -12.72
CA ALA A 79 -5.39 3.77 -13.30
C ALA A 79 -4.55 4.74 -12.46
N ILE A 80 -3.61 4.20 -11.70
CA ILE A 80 -2.66 4.96 -10.91
C ILE A 80 -1.52 5.35 -11.85
N ILE A 81 -1.31 6.65 -12.03
CA ILE A 81 -0.15 7.15 -12.76
C ILE A 81 1.03 7.19 -11.80
N TYR A 82 2.13 6.53 -12.13
CA TYR A 82 3.32 6.49 -11.29
C TYR A 82 4.57 6.90 -12.04
N LYS A 83 5.52 7.46 -11.32
CA LYS A 83 6.83 7.90 -11.82
C LYS A 83 7.89 7.40 -10.86
N PRO A 84 8.75 6.44 -11.24
CA PRO A 84 9.83 5.98 -10.38
C PRO A 84 10.92 7.05 -10.30
N ASP A 85 11.39 7.33 -9.07
CA ASP A 85 12.57 8.15 -8.85
C ASP A 85 13.79 7.57 -9.61
N PRO A 86 14.60 8.39 -10.31
CA PRO A 86 15.83 7.94 -10.97
C PRO A 86 16.75 7.11 -10.08
N ASP A 87 16.84 7.42 -8.78
CA ASP A 87 17.68 6.72 -7.81
C ASP A 87 17.20 5.29 -7.53
N ILE A 88 15.94 4.95 -7.88
CA ILE A 88 15.49 3.56 -7.90
C ILE A 88 16.33 2.76 -8.89
N GLY A 89 16.78 3.33 -10.01
CA GLY A 89 17.66 2.64 -10.98
C GLY A 89 16.92 1.63 -11.87
N CYS A 90 15.70 1.94 -12.29
CA CYS A 90 14.95 1.11 -13.25
C CYS A 90 15.59 1.14 -14.66
N PRO A 91 15.54 0.01 -15.42
CA PRO A 91 15.00 -1.30 -15.06
C PRO A 91 15.98 -2.29 -14.39
N GLN A 92 17.23 -1.90 -14.11
CA GLN A 92 18.29 -2.86 -13.77
C GLN A 92 18.46 -3.13 -12.26
N SER A 93 17.99 -2.24 -11.39
CA SER A 93 18.26 -2.38 -9.95
C SER A 93 17.39 -3.44 -9.27
N PRO A 94 17.85 -3.99 -8.12
CA PRO A 94 17.02 -4.84 -7.26
C PRO A 94 15.73 -4.15 -6.80
N GLN A 95 15.80 -2.87 -6.45
CA GLN A 95 14.67 -2.04 -6.00
C GLN A 95 13.60 -1.94 -7.09
N CYS A 96 14.01 -1.66 -8.33
CA CYS A 96 13.11 -1.65 -9.47
C CYS A 96 12.44 -3.01 -9.66
N GLY A 97 13.21 -4.10 -9.55
CA GLY A 97 12.66 -5.45 -9.65
C GLY A 97 11.60 -5.76 -8.58
N ILE A 98 11.70 -5.16 -7.38
CA ILE A 98 10.69 -5.28 -6.32
C ILE A 98 9.47 -4.42 -6.63
N LEU A 99 9.68 -3.18 -7.09
CA LEU A 99 8.59 -2.28 -7.51
C LEU A 99 7.75 -2.90 -8.62
N MET A 100 8.40 -3.44 -9.66
CA MET A 100 7.70 -4.09 -10.78
C MET A 100 6.90 -5.31 -10.32
N LYS A 101 7.47 -6.16 -9.45
CA LYS A 101 6.72 -7.29 -8.85
C LYS A 101 5.50 -6.86 -8.03
N ALA A 102 5.61 -5.74 -7.30
CA ALA A 102 4.49 -5.20 -6.54
C ALA A 102 3.38 -4.67 -7.47
N ILE A 103 3.76 -4.02 -8.57
CA ILE A 103 2.84 -3.56 -9.62
C ILE A 103 2.17 -4.75 -10.31
N ASP A 104 2.95 -5.76 -10.72
CA ASP A 104 2.46 -6.98 -11.36
C ASP A 104 1.46 -7.71 -10.45
N HIS A 105 1.71 -7.76 -9.14
CA HIS A 105 0.77 -8.33 -8.18
C HIS A 105 -0.61 -7.68 -8.29
N TYR A 106 -0.70 -6.34 -8.32
CA TYR A 106 -1.98 -5.65 -8.52
C TYR A 106 -2.61 -5.96 -9.87
N HIS A 107 -1.81 -6.08 -10.94
CA HIS A 107 -2.33 -6.40 -12.28
C HIS A 107 -2.90 -7.82 -12.36
N GLU A 108 -2.28 -8.77 -11.64
CA GLU A 108 -2.68 -10.18 -11.61
C GLU A 108 -3.95 -10.41 -10.78
N VAL A 109 -4.03 -9.80 -9.59
CA VAL A 109 -5.10 -10.10 -8.63
C VAL A 109 -6.27 -9.12 -8.69
N SER A 110 -6.14 -8.06 -9.48
CA SER A 110 -7.13 -6.99 -9.55
C SER A 110 -7.23 -6.35 -10.93
N CYS A 111 -8.20 -5.47 -11.05
CA CYS A 111 -8.41 -4.57 -12.18
C CYS A 111 -7.59 -3.27 -12.10
N VAL A 112 -6.95 -2.98 -10.97
CA VAL A 112 -6.13 -1.79 -10.77
C VAL A 112 -4.95 -1.83 -11.74
N ARG A 113 -4.66 -0.71 -12.39
CA ARG A 113 -3.54 -0.58 -13.33
C ARG A 113 -2.60 0.52 -12.88
N PHE A 114 -1.32 0.23 -12.97
CA PHE A 114 -0.26 1.21 -12.80
C PHE A 114 0.27 1.55 -14.17
N LYS A 115 0.20 2.83 -14.53
CA LYS A 115 0.69 3.35 -15.81
C LYS A 115 1.86 4.28 -15.53
N GLU A 116 2.98 4.04 -16.20
CA GLU A 116 4.12 4.94 -16.11
C GLU A 116 3.74 6.33 -16.64
N TRP A 117 4.22 7.36 -15.94
CA TRP A 117 3.90 8.75 -16.23
C TRP A 117 4.38 9.18 -17.61
N THR A 118 3.49 9.85 -18.34
CA THR A 118 3.72 10.36 -19.70
C THR A 118 3.42 11.86 -19.85
N GLY A 119 3.18 12.56 -18.73
CA GLY A 119 2.85 14.00 -18.70
C GLY A 119 1.51 14.33 -18.05
N GLU A 120 0.85 13.37 -17.40
CA GLU A 120 -0.35 13.58 -16.61
C GLU A 120 -0.10 14.52 -15.41
N ASN A 121 -1.11 15.30 -15.02
CA ASN A 121 -0.98 16.24 -13.89
C ASN A 121 -0.86 15.51 -12.55
N ASP A 122 -1.78 14.57 -12.28
CA ASP A 122 -1.80 13.82 -11.04
C ASP A 122 -0.97 12.55 -11.19
N VAL A 123 0.05 12.42 -10.36
CA VAL A 123 1.05 11.36 -10.47
C VAL A 123 1.59 11.00 -9.09
N VAL A 124 1.82 9.71 -8.88
CA VAL A 124 2.55 9.20 -7.72
C VAL A 124 4.04 9.23 -8.04
N ASP A 125 4.78 10.14 -7.43
CA ASP A 125 6.24 10.11 -7.40
C ASP A 125 6.67 9.02 -6.41
N VAL A 126 7.14 7.89 -6.94
CA VAL A 126 7.67 6.78 -6.14
C VAL A 126 9.09 7.16 -5.74
N PHE A 127 9.19 7.92 -4.67
CA PHE A 127 10.40 8.56 -4.17
C PHE A 127 11.27 7.55 -3.40
N PHE A 128 12.52 7.37 -3.84
CA PHE A 128 13.49 6.60 -3.07
C PHE A 128 14.14 7.52 -2.03
N ASN A 129 13.64 7.46 -0.80
CA ASN A 129 14.18 8.25 0.29
C ASN A 129 15.50 7.65 0.81
N LEU A 130 16.62 8.05 0.20
CA LEU A 130 17.95 7.58 0.59
C LEU A 130 18.37 8.06 1.98
N ASP A 131 17.77 9.13 2.49
CA ASP A 131 18.10 9.74 3.79
C ASP A 131 17.29 9.17 4.97
N SER A 132 16.35 8.25 4.71
CA SER A 132 15.46 7.71 5.73
C SER A 132 15.20 6.22 5.58
N GLY A 133 14.86 5.57 6.70
CA GLY A 133 14.30 4.22 6.72
C GLY A 133 12.77 4.17 6.58
N ALA A 134 12.12 5.33 6.52
CA ALA A 134 10.67 5.51 6.57
C ALA A 134 9.95 5.13 5.28
N CYS A 135 8.85 4.39 5.42
CA CYS A 135 7.90 4.05 4.37
C CYS A 135 6.59 4.78 4.65
N TRP A 136 6.06 5.51 3.66
CA TRP A 136 4.78 6.18 3.80
C TRP A 136 4.18 6.61 2.47
N SER A 137 2.87 6.82 2.48
CA SER A 137 2.11 7.22 1.30
C SER A 137 0.83 7.97 1.69
N PRO A 138 0.40 8.98 0.91
CA PRO A 138 -0.95 9.49 0.96
C PRO A 138 -1.97 8.40 0.59
N VAL A 139 -3.20 8.51 1.10
CA VAL A 139 -4.27 7.56 0.76
C VAL A 139 -5.11 8.08 -0.41
N GLY A 140 -5.10 7.34 -1.52
CA GLY A 140 -5.82 7.68 -2.75
C GLY A 140 -5.11 8.74 -3.60
N ARG A 141 -5.84 9.30 -4.58
CA ARG A 141 -5.39 10.40 -5.44
C ARG A 141 -5.55 11.75 -4.72
N SER A 142 -4.49 12.54 -4.61
CA SER A 142 -4.56 13.89 -4.02
C SER A 142 -5.33 14.88 -4.91
N GLY A 143 -5.17 14.77 -6.23
CA GLY A 143 -5.93 15.55 -7.23
C GLY A 143 -5.44 16.99 -7.42
N ASP A 144 -4.29 17.35 -6.86
CA ASP A 144 -3.64 18.65 -6.91
C ASP A 144 -2.22 18.59 -7.51
N GLY A 145 -1.92 17.53 -8.27
CA GLY A 145 -0.64 17.33 -8.94
C GLY A 145 0.15 16.12 -8.44
N GLU A 146 1.47 16.26 -8.40
CA GLU A 146 2.40 15.21 -7.97
C GLU A 146 2.27 14.96 -6.46
N GLN A 147 2.02 13.71 -6.08
CA GLN A 147 2.04 13.25 -4.69
C GLN A 147 3.18 12.27 -4.47
N LYS A 148 3.92 12.41 -3.36
CA LYS A 148 5.04 11.53 -3.05
C LYS A 148 4.58 10.28 -2.32
N LEU A 149 5.12 9.13 -2.72
CA LEU A 149 5.14 7.88 -1.97
C LEU A 149 6.59 7.59 -1.61
N SER A 150 6.93 7.60 -0.32
CA SER A 150 8.31 7.41 0.15
C SER A 150 8.62 5.95 0.40
N LEU A 151 9.62 5.43 -0.28
CA LEU A 151 10.27 4.15 0.03
C LEU A 151 11.69 4.42 0.51
N GLY A 152 11.87 4.45 1.83
CA GLY A 152 13.19 4.52 2.45
C GLY A 152 14.04 3.26 2.28
N GLN A 153 15.26 3.30 2.80
CA GLN A 153 16.24 2.21 2.69
C GLN A 153 15.75 0.85 3.23
N ARG A 154 14.77 0.86 4.15
CA ARG A 154 14.21 -0.36 4.78
C ARG A 154 12.87 -0.80 4.18
N CYS A 155 12.41 -0.15 3.12
CA CYS A 155 11.09 -0.37 2.55
C CYS A 155 11.06 -1.38 1.40
N TRP A 156 12.23 -1.75 0.87
CA TRP A 156 12.39 -2.59 -0.32
C TRP A 156 12.16 -4.08 -0.04
N TYR A 157 10.98 -4.39 0.48
CA TYR A 157 10.41 -5.72 0.61
C TYR A 157 9.09 -5.74 -0.14
N LEU A 158 8.81 -6.83 -0.88
CA LEU A 158 7.62 -6.91 -1.73
C LEU A 158 6.33 -6.53 -0.99
N GLY A 159 6.13 -7.03 0.24
CA GLY A 159 4.93 -6.73 1.02
C GLY A 159 4.82 -5.27 1.44
N ILE A 160 5.94 -4.61 1.76
CA ILE A 160 5.94 -3.18 2.13
C ILE A 160 5.66 -2.32 0.89
N VAL A 161 6.26 -2.62 -0.26
CA VAL A 161 5.96 -1.88 -1.49
C VAL A 161 4.51 -2.06 -1.92
N ILE A 162 3.95 -3.28 -1.83
CA ILE A 162 2.52 -3.53 -2.09
C ILE A 162 1.63 -2.70 -1.14
N HIS A 163 2.02 -2.61 0.13
CA HIS A 163 1.30 -1.85 1.16
C HIS A 163 1.29 -0.35 0.87
N GLU A 164 2.44 0.27 0.59
CA GLU A 164 2.50 1.71 0.28
C GLU A 164 1.80 2.05 -1.04
N LEU A 165 1.91 1.16 -2.05
CA LEU A 165 1.11 1.28 -3.27
C LEU A 165 -0.39 1.13 -2.96
N GLY A 166 -0.77 0.30 -1.99
CA GLY A 166 -2.15 0.14 -1.52
C GLY A 166 -2.72 1.39 -0.90
N HIS A 167 -1.92 2.13 -0.12
CA HIS A 167 -2.27 3.47 0.32
C HIS A 167 -2.54 4.38 -0.89
N ALA A 168 -1.62 4.45 -1.86
CA ALA A 168 -1.82 5.27 -3.05
C ALA A 168 -3.07 4.87 -3.87
N VAL A 169 -3.41 3.57 -3.92
CA VAL A 169 -4.66 3.08 -4.52
C VAL A 169 -5.90 3.59 -3.79
N GLY A 170 -5.82 3.77 -2.47
CA GLY A 170 -6.92 4.30 -1.64
C GLY A 170 -7.28 3.46 -0.42
N PHE A 171 -6.40 2.55 0.01
CA PHE A 171 -6.66 1.73 1.21
C PHE A 171 -6.09 2.37 2.47
N TRP A 172 -6.87 2.35 3.55
CA TRP A 172 -6.41 2.60 4.92
C TRP A 172 -6.03 1.27 5.56
N HIS A 173 -5.39 1.28 6.74
CA HIS A 173 -5.12 0.00 7.39
C HIS A 173 -6.40 -0.71 7.84
N GLU A 174 -6.41 -2.02 7.68
CA GLU A 174 -7.56 -2.88 7.93
C GLU A 174 -8.05 -2.83 9.39
N MET A 175 -7.14 -2.67 10.35
CA MET A 175 -7.50 -2.53 11.76
C MET A 175 -8.24 -1.23 12.08
N ASN A 176 -8.52 -0.37 11.11
CA ASN A 176 -9.33 0.84 11.30
C ASN A 176 -10.76 0.71 10.79
N ARG A 177 -11.15 -0.47 10.30
CA ARG A 177 -12.53 -0.70 9.91
C ARG A 177 -13.49 -0.39 11.07
N PRO A 178 -14.69 0.14 10.79
CA PRO A 178 -15.69 0.42 11.83
C PRO A 178 -16.13 -0.83 12.60
N ASP A 179 -16.04 -2.01 11.98
CA ASP A 179 -16.47 -3.29 12.53
C ASP A 179 -15.33 -4.11 13.17
N ARG A 180 -14.10 -3.56 13.24
CA ARG A 180 -12.91 -4.28 13.71
C ARG A 180 -13.10 -4.94 15.09
N ASP A 181 -13.87 -4.30 15.97
CA ASP A 181 -14.03 -4.75 17.36
C ASP A 181 -14.85 -6.06 17.44
N SER A 182 -15.42 -6.51 16.30
CA SER A 182 -16.02 -7.85 16.14
C SER A 182 -14.99 -8.94 15.78
N TYR A 183 -13.77 -8.56 15.38
CA TYR A 183 -12.74 -9.45 14.84
C TYR A 183 -11.45 -9.44 15.64
N ILE A 184 -11.12 -8.31 16.27
CA ILE A 184 -9.90 -8.11 17.04
C ILE A 184 -10.19 -7.52 18.42
N TYR A 185 -9.31 -7.81 19.37
CA TYR A 185 -9.30 -7.14 20.67
C TYR A 185 -8.04 -6.29 20.78
N VAL A 186 -8.22 -5.01 21.09
CA VAL A 186 -7.11 -4.07 21.29
C VAL A 186 -6.77 -4.01 22.78
N TYR A 187 -5.59 -4.53 23.14
CA TYR A 187 -5.03 -4.38 24.48
C TYR A 187 -4.40 -2.99 24.61
N TRP A 188 -5.22 -2.00 24.98
CA TRP A 188 -4.81 -0.59 25.05
C TRP A 188 -3.60 -0.35 25.98
N ASP A 189 -3.49 -1.11 27.07
CA ASP A 189 -2.38 -1.03 28.02
C ASP A 189 -1.02 -1.44 27.42
N ASN A 190 -1.04 -2.17 26.30
CA ASN A 190 0.15 -2.61 25.59
C ASN A 190 0.56 -1.64 24.46
N ILE A 191 -0.15 -0.52 24.31
CA ILE A 191 0.17 0.49 23.30
C ILE A 191 1.13 1.51 23.91
N ILE A 192 2.30 1.67 23.28
CA ILE A 192 3.31 2.65 23.70
C ILE A 192 2.66 4.04 23.71
N SER A 193 2.72 4.70 24.87
CA SER A 193 2.21 6.05 25.03
C SER A 193 2.95 7.01 24.10
N VAL A 194 2.32 8.12 23.72
CA VAL A 194 2.99 9.12 22.86
C VAL A 194 4.26 9.66 23.51
N SER A 195 4.32 9.72 24.85
CA SER A 195 5.49 10.18 25.61
C SER A 195 6.65 9.17 25.67
N ASP A 196 6.38 7.88 25.50
CA ASP A 196 7.40 6.81 25.62
C ASP A 196 7.92 6.31 24.25
N ARG A 197 7.52 7.01 23.19
CA ARG A 197 7.93 6.69 21.82
C ARG A 197 9.42 7.02 21.62
N PRO A 198 10.25 6.07 21.15
CA PRO A 198 11.64 6.37 20.82
C PRO A 198 11.68 7.42 19.70
N ILE A 199 12.47 8.48 19.96
CA ILE A 199 12.78 9.56 19.00
C ILE A 199 13.72 9.01 17.93
#